data_AF-A0A973PY31-F1
#
_entry.id   AF-A0A973PY31-F1
#
_cell.length_a   1.000
_cell.length_b   1.000
_cell.length_c   1.000
_cell.angle_alpha   90.00
_cell.angle_beta   90.00
_cell.angle_gamma   90.00
#
_symmetry.space_group_name_H-M   'P 1'
#
loop_
_entity.id
_entity.type
_entity.pdbx_description
1 polymer ?
#
loop_
_entity_poly.entity_id
_entity_poly.type
_entity_poly.pdbx_seq_one_letter_code
_entity_poly.pdbx_strand_id
1 'polypeptide(L)'
;MAAAPLGDALPARSDVPAALRPSIDRAARLCVQPEVTPALLAAMLKAESGFDVDARRPATDEYGVAMWTPRVFSGWAVDGDLNGTKDYMSPPDAIATMGVYLCWIDQELKQHGMRGDLPSWIAASYRTSVRTVVDAGGVPARLGAYVGKVRRYMAAYAPRAATGGSG
;
A
#
# COMPACT_ATOMS: atom_id res chain seq x y z
N MET A 1 22.05 4.39 -15.45
CA MET A 1 21.05 4.20 -14.37
C MET A 1 20.74 5.57 -13.79
N ALA A 2 19.56 6.11 -14.05
CA ALA A 2 19.15 7.39 -13.47
C ALA A 2 18.68 7.14 -12.03
N ALA A 3 19.27 7.86 -11.07
CA ALA A 3 18.78 7.88 -9.70
C ALA A 3 17.34 8.41 -9.71
N ALA A 4 16.42 7.71 -9.05
CA ALA A 4 15.07 8.21 -8.84
C ALA A 4 15.16 9.59 -8.14
N PRO A 5 14.32 10.57 -8.53
CA PRO A 5 14.30 11.85 -7.85
C PRO A 5 14.07 11.61 -6.35
N LEU A 6 14.93 12.21 -5.53
CA LEU A 6 15.07 12.02 -4.08
C LEU A 6 13.79 12.35 -3.25
N GLY A 7 12.70 12.73 -3.92
CA GLY A 7 11.42 13.12 -3.32
C GLY A 7 10.39 12.01 -3.15
N ASP A 8 10.59 10.81 -3.70
CA ASP A 8 9.62 9.69 -3.59
C ASP A 8 10.19 8.46 -2.87
N ALA A 9 11.46 8.50 -2.49
CA ALA A 9 12.15 7.34 -1.92
C ALA A 9 11.85 7.18 -0.42
N LEU A 10 11.57 5.94 -0.01
CA LEU A 10 11.42 5.58 1.40
C LEU A 10 12.68 5.93 2.21
N PRO A 11 12.57 6.50 3.43
CA PRO A 11 13.73 6.86 4.24
C PRO A 11 14.69 5.69 4.45
N ALA A 12 15.98 5.91 4.23
CA ALA A 12 16.99 4.84 4.33
C ALA A 12 17.07 4.22 5.74
N ARG A 13 16.77 5.01 6.79
CA ARG A 13 16.80 4.58 8.20
C ARG A 13 15.42 4.15 8.75
N SER A 14 14.41 3.95 7.89
CA SER A 14 13.13 3.40 8.33
C SER A 14 13.23 1.89 8.59
N ASP A 15 12.24 1.35 9.29
CA ASP A 15 12.11 -0.09 9.57
C ASP A 15 11.57 -0.90 8.37
N VAL A 16 11.47 -0.30 7.18
CA VAL A 16 11.08 -1.01 5.96
C VAL A 16 12.21 -1.96 5.55
N PRO A 17 11.98 -3.28 5.49
CA PRO A 17 13.01 -4.24 5.13
C PRO A 17 13.62 -3.95 3.76
N ALA A 18 14.96 -4.01 3.67
CA ALA A 18 15.68 -3.70 2.44
C ALA A 18 15.22 -4.55 1.25
N ALA A 19 14.88 -5.83 1.50
CA ALA A 19 14.40 -6.76 0.47
C ALA A 19 13.04 -6.36 -0.14
N LEU A 20 12.18 -5.66 0.60
CA LEU A 20 10.84 -5.27 0.12
C LEU A 20 10.85 -3.94 -0.64
N ARG A 21 11.84 -3.07 -0.38
CA ARG A 21 11.92 -1.72 -0.97
C ARG A 21 11.82 -1.72 -2.50
N PRO A 22 12.57 -2.56 -3.25
CA PRO A 22 12.47 -2.57 -4.70
C PRO A 22 11.07 -2.93 -5.21
N SER A 23 10.38 -3.85 -4.53
CA SER A 23 9.02 -4.25 -4.88
C SER A 23 8.01 -3.14 -4.58
N ILE A 24 8.15 -2.45 -3.45
CA ILE A 24 7.32 -1.29 -3.08
C ILE A 24 7.49 -0.16 -4.10
N ASP A 25 8.74 0.17 -4.44
CA ASP A 25 9.04 1.23 -5.40
C ASP A 25 8.50 0.90 -6.79
N ARG A 26 8.63 -0.35 -7.24
CA ARG A 26 8.05 -0.81 -8.51
C ARG A 26 6.53 -0.75 -8.49
N ALA A 27 5.91 -1.22 -7.42
CA ALA A 27 4.45 -1.23 -7.28
C ALA A 27 3.84 0.18 -7.31
N ALA A 28 4.49 1.16 -6.66
CA ALA A 28 4.05 2.56 -6.73
C ALA A 28 4.06 3.08 -8.18
N ARG A 29 5.07 2.72 -8.98
CA ARG A 29 5.19 3.13 -10.39
C ARG A 29 4.17 2.46 -11.33
N LEU A 30 3.48 1.42 -10.88
CA LEU A 30 2.36 0.83 -11.64
C LEU A 30 1.13 1.74 -11.65
N CYS A 31 1.06 2.70 -10.73
CA CYS A 31 -0.04 3.65 -10.64
C CYS A 31 0.42 5.07 -10.99
N VAL A 32 -0.37 5.77 -11.80
CA VAL A 32 -0.14 7.18 -12.13
C VAL A 32 -0.79 8.15 -11.13
N GLN A 33 -1.57 7.63 -10.17
CA GLN A 33 -2.29 8.45 -9.20
C GLN A 33 -1.32 8.90 -8.10
N PRO A 34 -1.25 10.20 -7.78
CA PRO A 34 -0.28 10.74 -6.82
C PRO A 34 -0.47 10.25 -5.39
N GLU A 35 -1.64 9.68 -5.06
CA GLU A 35 -1.97 9.15 -3.73
C GLU A 35 -1.34 7.78 -3.48
N VAL A 36 -1.07 7.00 -4.54
CA VAL A 36 -0.48 5.66 -4.45
C VAL A 36 1.05 5.78 -4.46
N THR A 37 1.59 6.16 -3.30
CA THR A 37 3.03 6.39 -3.10
C THR A 37 3.74 5.17 -2.50
N PRO A 38 5.08 5.09 -2.60
CA PRO A 38 5.87 4.12 -1.85
C PRO A 38 5.59 4.19 -0.34
N ALA A 39 5.40 5.40 0.21
CA ALA A 39 5.11 5.62 1.62
C ALA A 39 3.76 5.02 2.03
N LEU A 40 2.70 5.17 1.20
CA LEU A 40 1.39 4.57 1.47
C LEU A 40 1.47 3.03 1.43
N LEU A 41 2.09 2.46 0.39
CA LEU A 41 2.28 1.01 0.26
C LEU A 41 3.04 0.44 1.47
N ALA A 42 4.18 1.04 1.83
CA ALA A 42 4.94 0.62 3.00
C ALA A 42 4.13 0.73 4.30
N ALA A 43 3.36 1.82 4.46
CA ALA A 43 2.53 2.03 5.63
C ALA A 43 1.42 1.00 5.77
N MET A 44 0.77 0.63 4.67
CA MET A 44 -0.25 -0.41 4.67
C MET A 44 0.36 -1.78 4.94
N LEU A 45 1.45 -2.16 4.27
CA LEU A 45 2.15 -3.44 4.54
C LEU A 45 2.56 -3.57 6.02
N LYS A 46 3.06 -2.48 6.64
CA LYS A 46 3.33 -2.45 8.08
C LYS A 46 2.08 -2.64 8.91
N ALA A 47 0.95 -2.04 8.52
CA ALA A 47 -0.31 -2.16 9.24
C ALA A 47 -0.98 -3.54 9.10
N GLU A 48 -0.80 -4.19 7.94
CA GLU A 48 -1.36 -5.51 7.62
C GLU A 48 -0.61 -6.63 8.36
N SER A 49 0.69 -6.76 8.09
CA SER A 49 1.52 -7.89 8.55
C SER A 49 2.70 -7.45 9.43
N GLY A 50 3.03 -6.17 9.47
CA GLY A 50 4.28 -5.72 10.09
C GLY A 50 5.51 -5.99 9.23
N PHE A 51 5.31 -6.21 7.92
CA PHE A 51 6.30 -6.71 6.94
C PHE A 51 6.67 -8.19 7.06
N ASP A 52 5.85 -8.99 7.77
CA ASP A 52 6.01 -10.43 7.83
C ASP A 52 5.57 -11.08 6.51
N VAL A 53 6.53 -11.63 5.76
CA VAL A 53 6.29 -12.27 4.47
C VAL A 53 5.60 -13.63 4.58
N ASP A 54 5.71 -14.26 5.75
CA ASP A 54 5.12 -15.56 6.04
C ASP A 54 3.84 -15.46 6.85
N ALA A 55 3.30 -14.24 7.00
CA ALA A 55 2.16 -13.98 7.86
C ALA A 55 0.93 -14.80 7.45
N ARG A 56 0.22 -15.36 8.43
CA ARG A 56 -1.00 -16.14 8.20
C ARG A 56 -2.05 -15.80 9.23
N ARG A 57 -3.28 -15.56 8.77
CA ARG A 57 -4.49 -15.46 9.61
C ARG A 57 -5.55 -16.41 9.06
N PRO A 58 -5.47 -17.71 9.38
CA PRO A 58 -6.40 -18.70 8.84
C PRO A 58 -7.88 -18.42 9.19
N ALA A 59 -8.14 -17.77 10.33
CA ALA A 59 -9.49 -17.42 10.76
C ALA A 59 -10.20 -16.44 9.80
N THR A 60 -9.45 -15.65 9.03
CA THR A 60 -9.96 -14.68 8.04
C THR A 60 -9.50 -15.01 6.61
N ASP A 61 -8.83 -16.14 6.42
CA ASP A 61 -8.24 -16.58 5.15
C ASP A 61 -7.27 -15.55 4.53
N GLU A 62 -6.48 -14.87 5.37
CA GLU A 62 -5.53 -13.82 4.93
C GLU A 62 -4.08 -14.29 5.07
N TYR A 63 -3.24 -14.01 4.06
CA TYR A 63 -1.86 -14.48 4.02
C TYR A 63 -0.86 -13.50 3.39
N GLY A 64 0.41 -13.73 3.70
CA GLY A 64 1.55 -13.03 3.14
C GLY A 64 1.68 -11.60 3.64
N VAL A 65 2.67 -10.90 3.08
CA VAL A 65 3.06 -9.55 3.53
C VAL A 65 1.94 -8.51 3.43
N ALA A 66 0.98 -8.72 2.53
CA ALA A 66 -0.16 -7.83 2.31
C ALA A 66 -1.48 -8.37 2.89
N MET A 67 -1.50 -9.52 3.59
CA MET A 67 -2.71 -10.13 4.15
C MET A 67 -3.82 -10.34 3.09
N TRP A 68 -3.42 -10.83 1.91
CA TRP A 68 -4.36 -11.14 0.84
C TRP A 68 -5.24 -12.34 1.20
N THR A 69 -6.52 -12.26 0.83
CA THR A 69 -7.32 -13.47 0.65
C THR A 69 -7.05 -14.06 -0.73
N PRO A 70 -6.94 -15.40 -0.88
CA PRO A 70 -6.69 -16.04 -2.17
C PRO A 70 -7.71 -15.62 -3.25
N ARG A 71 -8.98 -15.51 -2.87
CA ARG A 71 -10.06 -15.11 -3.77
C ARG A 71 -9.93 -13.68 -4.30
N VAL A 72 -9.55 -12.73 -3.44
CA VAL A 72 -9.37 -11.34 -3.89
C VAL A 72 -8.10 -11.24 -4.73
N PHE A 73 -7.01 -11.86 -4.28
CA PHE A 73 -5.75 -11.84 -5.03
C PHE A 73 -5.92 -12.35 -6.46
N SER A 74 -6.64 -13.47 -6.68
CA SER A 74 -6.83 -14.02 -8.02
C SER A 74 -7.50 -13.05 -9.00
N GLY A 75 -8.33 -12.12 -8.52
CA GLY A 75 -8.98 -11.12 -9.36
C GLY A 75 -8.07 -9.97 -9.80
N TRP A 76 -6.95 -9.76 -9.10
CA TRP A 76 -6.04 -8.63 -9.30
C TRP A 76 -4.60 -9.02 -9.61
N ALA A 77 -4.30 -10.32 -9.56
CA ALA A 77 -2.95 -10.85 -9.49
C ALA A 77 -2.03 -10.31 -10.59
N VAL A 78 -0.90 -9.74 -10.16
CA VAL A 78 0.21 -9.28 -10.99
C VAL A 78 1.44 -10.14 -10.68
N ASP A 79 2.13 -10.57 -11.74
CA ASP A 79 3.45 -11.19 -11.63
C ASP A 79 4.47 -10.06 -11.43
N GLY A 80 4.92 -9.87 -10.19
CA GLY A 80 5.67 -8.70 -9.76
C GLY A 80 7.19 -8.85 -9.91
N ASP A 81 7.68 -10.08 -10.07
CA ASP A 81 9.08 -10.41 -10.35
C ASP A 81 9.32 -10.99 -11.75
N LEU A 82 8.25 -11.20 -12.53
CA LEU A 82 8.25 -11.70 -13.91
C LEU A 82 8.76 -13.16 -14.01
N ASN A 83 8.50 -13.97 -12.98
CA ASN A 83 8.91 -15.37 -12.96
C ASN A 83 7.92 -16.32 -13.65
N GLY A 84 6.78 -15.80 -14.15
CA GLY A 84 5.74 -16.57 -14.82
C GLY A 84 4.67 -17.15 -13.91
N THR A 85 4.76 -16.91 -12.59
CA THR A 85 3.78 -17.33 -11.58
C THR A 85 3.23 -16.12 -10.84
N LYS A 86 2.07 -16.28 -10.20
CA LYS A 86 1.45 -15.23 -9.39
C LYS A 86 1.05 -15.84 -8.07
N ASP A 87 1.81 -15.52 -7.02
CA ASP A 87 1.61 -16.09 -5.70
C ASP A 87 1.43 -14.99 -4.65
N TYR A 88 0.33 -15.04 -3.89
CA TYR A 88 0.10 -14.09 -2.80
C TYR A 88 1.10 -14.26 -1.64
N MET A 89 1.79 -15.41 -1.56
CA MET A 89 2.91 -15.62 -0.64
C MET A 89 4.24 -15.07 -1.18
N SER A 90 4.33 -14.76 -2.48
CA SER A 90 5.49 -14.09 -3.08
C SER A 90 5.42 -12.59 -2.77
N PRO A 91 6.39 -12.02 -2.01
CA PRO A 91 6.34 -10.60 -1.67
C PRO A 91 6.35 -9.67 -2.90
N PRO A 92 7.14 -9.90 -3.96
CA PRO A 92 7.04 -9.14 -5.20
C PRO A 92 5.64 -9.10 -5.80
N ASP A 93 4.98 -10.25 -5.93
CA ASP A 93 3.65 -10.37 -6.55
C ASP A 93 2.57 -9.75 -5.66
N ALA A 94 2.61 -10.04 -4.36
CA ALA A 94 1.68 -9.50 -3.38
C ALA A 94 1.72 -7.97 -3.35
N ILE A 95 2.92 -7.38 -3.41
CA ILE A 95 3.12 -5.91 -3.36
C ILE A 95 2.77 -5.28 -4.71
N ALA A 96 3.14 -5.89 -5.85
CA ALA A 96 2.76 -5.40 -7.17
C ALA A 96 1.23 -5.40 -7.36
N THR A 97 0.58 -6.49 -6.96
CA THR A 97 -0.88 -6.63 -6.96
C THR A 97 -1.54 -5.57 -6.07
N MET A 98 -0.93 -5.29 -4.91
CA MET A 98 -1.42 -4.22 -4.02
C MET A 98 -1.35 -2.85 -4.71
N GLY A 99 -0.23 -2.52 -5.36
CA GLY A 99 -0.09 -1.27 -6.12
C GLY A 99 -1.20 -1.06 -7.15
N VAL A 100 -1.48 -2.07 -7.98
CA VAL A 100 -2.55 -1.99 -8.99
C VAL A 100 -3.93 -1.88 -8.34
N TYR A 101 -4.18 -2.66 -7.28
CA TYR A 101 -5.48 -2.63 -6.61
C TYR A 101 -5.76 -1.29 -5.93
N LEU A 102 -4.78 -0.70 -5.24
CA LEU A 102 -4.91 0.63 -4.65
C LEU A 102 -5.13 1.70 -5.73
N CYS A 103 -4.50 1.55 -6.90
CA CYS A 103 -4.71 2.45 -8.03
C CYS A 103 -6.16 2.45 -8.51
N TRP A 104 -6.74 1.26 -8.63
CA TRP A 104 -8.15 1.13 -8.99
C TRP A 104 -9.07 1.71 -7.90
N ILE A 105 -8.81 1.40 -6.62
CA ILE A 105 -9.57 1.97 -5.49
C ILE A 105 -9.58 3.51 -5.54
N ASP A 106 -8.43 4.13 -5.75
CA ASP A 106 -8.30 5.59 -5.83
C ASP A 106 -9.16 6.16 -6.98
N GLN A 107 -9.10 5.55 -8.16
CA GLN A 107 -9.89 5.98 -9.32
C GLN A 107 -11.39 5.86 -9.06
N GLU A 108 -11.84 4.75 -8.47
CA GLU A 108 -13.25 4.55 -8.13
C GLU A 108 -13.74 5.57 -7.10
N LEU A 109 -12.96 5.85 -6.04
CA LEU A 109 -13.28 6.89 -5.07
C LEU A 109 -13.45 8.25 -5.75
N LYS A 110 -12.52 8.61 -6.65
CA LYS A 110 -12.59 9.86 -7.43
C LYS A 110 -13.80 9.90 -8.36
N GLN A 111 -14.19 8.79 -8.98
CA GLN A 111 -15.40 8.69 -9.79
C GLN A 111 -16.67 8.93 -8.96
N HIS A 112 -16.68 8.49 -7.70
CA HIS A 112 -17.73 8.81 -6.72
C HIS A 112 -17.63 10.22 -6.14
N GLY A 113 -16.75 11.08 -6.66
CA GLY A 113 -16.62 12.48 -6.26
C GLY A 113 -15.79 12.71 -5.00
N MET A 114 -15.13 11.68 -4.46
CA MET A 114 -14.28 11.80 -3.29
C MET A 114 -12.97 12.52 -3.63
N ARG A 115 -12.69 13.66 -2.98
CA ARG A 115 -11.52 14.53 -3.28
C ARG A 115 -10.72 14.99 -2.05
N GLY A 116 -11.00 14.44 -0.87
CA GLY A 116 -10.34 14.78 0.39
C GLY A 116 -9.20 13.84 0.77
N ASP A 117 -9.36 13.13 1.89
CA ASP A 117 -8.33 12.26 2.47
C ASP A 117 -8.26 10.89 1.77
N LEU A 118 -7.91 10.93 0.48
CA LEU A 118 -7.84 9.75 -0.39
C LEU A 118 -6.92 8.64 0.17
N PRO A 119 -5.70 8.90 0.70
CA PRO A 119 -4.88 7.83 1.29
C PRO A 119 -5.59 7.06 2.42
N SER A 120 -6.33 7.76 3.29
CA SER A 120 -7.10 7.13 4.36
C SER A 120 -8.29 6.33 3.82
N TRP A 121 -8.97 6.84 2.81
CA TRP A 121 -10.11 6.17 2.16
C TRP A 121 -9.68 4.96 1.33
N ILE A 122 -8.53 5.03 0.68
CA ILE A 122 -7.88 3.90 0.00
C ILE A 122 -7.60 2.79 1.01
N ALA A 123 -6.94 3.12 2.12
CA ALA A 123 -6.63 2.15 3.17
C ALA A 123 -7.91 1.54 3.77
N ALA A 124 -8.94 2.35 4.04
CA ALA A 124 -10.23 1.86 4.50
C ALA A 124 -10.89 0.90 3.49
N SER A 125 -10.89 1.28 2.20
CA SER A 125 -11.48 0.49 1.12
C SER A 125 -10.79 -0.86 0.94
N TYR A 126 -9.48 -0.94 1.15
CA TYR A 126 -8.71 -2.19 1.10
C TYR A 126 -9.22 -3.22 2.12
N ARG A 127 -9.57 -2.79 3.34
CA ARG A 127 -10.11 -3.67 4.40
C ARG A 127 -11.62 -3.91 4.29
N THR A 128 -12.34 -3.18 3.45
CA THR A 128 -13.78 -3.32 3.25
C THR A 128 -14.16 -3.25 1.76
N SER A 129 -14.52 -2.08 1.26
CA SER A 129 -14.81 -1.79 -0.15
C SER A 129 -14.96 -0.27 -0.37
N VAL A 130 -14.76 0.18 -1.62
CA VAL A 130 -15.04 1.57 -2.04
C VAL A 130 -16.46 1.98 -1.68
N ARG A 131 -17.45 1.13 -2.02
CA ARG A 131 -18.86 1.38 -1.70
C ARG A 131 -19.07 1.66 -0.21
N THR A 132 -18.45 0.88 0.68
CA THR A 132 -18.61 1.08 2.13
C THR A 132 -18.10 2.46 2.56
N VAL A 133 -16.99 2.92 1.98
CA VAL A 133 -16.39 4.23 2.30
C VAL A 133 -17.23 5.37 1.73
N VAL A 134 -17.72 5.21 0.49
CA VAL A 134 -18.61 6.18 -0.17
C VAL A 134 -19.94 6.32 0.59
N ASP A 135 -20.60 5.20 0.91
CA ASP A 135 -21.87 5.18 1.65
C ASP A 135 -21.70 5.80 3.06
N ALA A 136 -20.53 5.65 3.68
CA ALA A 136 -20.21 6.28 4.96
C ALA A 136 -19.77 7.75 4.85
N GLY A 137 -19.52 8.26 3.64
CA GLY A 137 -18.94 9.59 3.42
C GLY A 137 -17.50 9.75 3.95
N GLY A 138 -16.79 8.65 4.19
CA GLY A 138 -15.46 8.66 4.78
C GLY A 138 -15.06 7.34 5.43
N VAL A 139 -14.11 7.39 6.37
CA VAL A 139 -13.61 6.18 7.05
C VAL A 139 -14.67 5.64 8.01
N PRO A 140 -15.18 4.41 7.81
CA PRO A 140 -16.10 3.78 8.75
C PRO A 140 -15.49 3.67 10.16
N ALA A 141 -16.28 3.95 11.20
CA ALA A 141 -15.78 3.99 12.59
C ALA A 141 -14.99 2.74 13.01
N ARG A 142 -15.44 1.55 12.59
CA ARG A 142 -14.77 0.26 12.87
C ARG A 142 -13.35 0.17 12.30
N LEU A 143 -13.00 0.97 11.30
CA LEU A 143 -11.67 1.02 10.68
C LEU A 143 -10.80 2.17 11.20
N GLY A 144 -11.32 3.03 12.08
CA GLY A 144 -10.60 4.22 12.55
C GLY A 144 -9.23 3.88 13.16
N ALA A 145 -9.15 2.82 13.96
CA ALA A 145 -7.88 2.37 14.55
C ALA A 145 -6.88 1.88 13.49
N TYR A 146 -7.35 1.14 12.48
CA TYR A 146 -6.51 0.66 11.38
C TYR A 146 -5.98 1.83 10.55
N VAL A 147 -6.86 2.72 10.09
CA VAL A 147 -6.47 3.90 9.30
C VAL A 147 -5.55 4.83 10.11
N GLY A 148 -5.79 4.96 11.41
CA GLY A 148 -4.89 5.69 12.30
C GLY A 148 -3.46 5.12 12.33
N LYS A 149 -3.30 3.79 12.33
CA LYS A 149 -1.97 3.15 12.20
C LYS A 149 -1.34 3.47 10.85
N VAL A 150 -2.10 3.33 9.75
CA VAL A 150 -1.59 3.61 8.39
C VAL A 150 -1.12 5.05 8.27
N ARG A 151 -1.92 6.03 8.72
CA ARG A 151 -1.53 7.45 8.72
C ARG A 151 -0.24 7.72 9.48
N ARG A 152 -0.08 7.10 10.67
CA ARG A 152 1.15 7.22 11.47
C ARG A 152 2.36 6.66 10.73
N TYR A 153 2.25 5.47 10.15
CA TYR A 153 3.36 4.86 9.40
C TYR A 153 3.67 5.64 8.12
N MET A 154 2.65 6.12 7.42
CA MET A 154 2.81 6.94 6.22
C MET A 154 3.58 8.22 6.54
N ALA A 155 3.28 8.89 7.66
CA ALA A 155 4.05 10.05 8.13
C ALA A 155 5.51 9.69 8.48
N ALA A 156 5.76 8.50 9.01
CA ALA A 156 7.11 8.02 9.31
C ALA A 156 7.92 7.64 8.05
N TYR A 157 7.23 7.28 6.97
CA TYR A 157 7.81 6.88 5.69
C TYR A 157 7.78 7.99 4.64
N ALA A 158 7.19 9.14 4.97
CA ALA A 158 7.23 10.30 4.10
C ALA A 158 8.70 10.72 3.88
N PRO A 159 9.07 11.06 2.63
CA PRO A 159 10.38 11.62 2.35
C PRO A 159 10.58 12.86 3.23
N ARG A 160 11.65 12.85 4.04
CA ARG A 160 12.04 14.05 4.77
C ARG A 160 12.67 14.99 3.76
N ALA A 161 12.11 16.19 3.60
CA ALA A 161 12.79 17.26 2.89
C ALA A 161 14.21 17.37 3.46
N ALA A 162 15.21 17.30 2.59
CA ALA A 162 16.60 17.50 2.99
C ALA A 162 16.68 18.91 3.60
N THR A 163 16.74 18.99 4.92
CA THR A 163 17.23 20.18 5.60
C THR A 163 18.67 20.34 5.16
N GLY A 164 18.89 21.18 4.15
CA GLY A 164 20.20 21.62 3.72
C GLY A 164 20.93 22.18 4.93
N GLY A 165 21.98 21.47 5.35
CA GLY A 165 22.93 21.97 6.33
C GLY A 165 23.72 23.09 5.68
N SER A 166 23.45 24.33 6.10
CA SER A 166 24.39 25.43 5.97
C SER A 166 25.27 25.43 7.22
N GLY A 167 26.54 25.06 7.04
CA GLY A 167 27.62 25.21 8.00
C GLY A 167 28.89 25.52 7.22
#